data_AF-A0A8C0MWX0-F1
#
_entry.id   AF-A0A8C0MWX0-F1
#
_cell.length_a   1.000
_cell.length_b   1.000
_cell.length_c   1.000
_cell.angle_alpha   90.00
_cell.angle_beta   90.00
_cell.angle_gamma   90.00
#
_symmetry.space_group_name_H-M   'P 1'
#
loop_
_entity.id
_entity.type
_entity.pdbx_description
1 polymer ?
#
loop_
_entity_poly.entity_id
_entity_poly.type
_entity_poly.pdbx_seq_one_letter_code
_entity_poly.pdbx_strand_id
1 'polypeptide(L)'
;MGVLRFQNIFFRSFLGSSGTTQALFIFLLIPCCLTQEFRAPPFIPGVSFLWGWNAPTELCAKRFNVQLDLNLFSLIGSPLKGVIGQGIALFYSDRLGYYPHINKTTGKIVNGGIPQLGSLKKHLDKAKKDISHYIETDSVGLAVIDWDCWRPNWERNWRPKHIYKEQSIDLAQQQHIHLNLTEVTKIAKADFEKAGKCFMQETLKLGKFLRPNYLWGFYLYPDCYNYNYKSPNYNGSCFDIEQRRNDEINWLWKESTALFPSIYLNSKLKSSPFAALYVRNRVLEAIRVSKVKNVKHPLPIFVYARPVFTDVLLKYLTEEDLVNTIGESVSLGVSGMVMWGSLNLTQNVQICTELDAYIKNKLNPYIINVTLAAKMCSQVLCQDQGVCIRKHWNSNDYLHLNPVNFAIQLERSGRYTVQGKPTLEDLQLFSKKFYCACYANTQCKERVDLTDIHTVKVCVGEDVCIDVYLNSVPSDHPSDWKGKYVTSSNIFSAMPPPATGPPCVPGRDLNRCLKARFIVEDNSKTTQMGYQSIHIKNKKQ
;
A
#
# COMPACT_ATOMS: atom_id res chain seq x y z
N MET A 1 -72.34 -17.74 24.20
CA MET A 1 -72.53 -16.57 23.32
C MET A 1 -71.95 -16.92 21.97
N GLY A 2 -72.78 -16.89 20.94
CA GLY A 2 -72.62 -17.64 19.69
C GLY A 2 -71.64 -17.07 18.66
N VAL A 3 -71.28 -17.97 17.75
CA VAL A 3 -70.53 -17.78 16.50
C VAL A 3 -71.27 -16.84 15.55
N LEU A 4 -70.55 -15.99 14.80
CA LEU A 4 -71.00 -15.57 13.46
C LEU A 4 -69.83 -15.22 12.53
N ARG A 5 -69.88 -15.86 11.35
CA ARG A 5 -69.01 -15.71 10.18
C ARG A 5 -69.46 -14.52 9.30
N PHE A 6 -68.46 -13.92 8.64
CA PHE A 6 -68.43 -13.26 7.32
C PHE A 6 -69.72 -12.75 6.66
N GLN A 7 -69.69 -11.49 6.20
CA GLN A 7 -70.29 -11.09 4.93
C GLN A 7 -69.42 -10.11 4.14
N ASN A 8 -69.38 -10.37 2.84
CA ASN A 8 -68.71 -9.64 1.78
C ASN A 8 -69.32 -8.25 1.55
N ILE A 9 -68.50 -7.26 1.21
CA ILE A 9 -68.91 -6.19 0.30
C ILE A 9 -67.96 -6.23 -0.90
N PHE A 10 -68.50 -6.74 -2.01
CA PHE A 10 -67.94 -6.61 -3.34
C PHE A 10 -68.10 -5.16 -3.80
N PHE A 11 -67.00 -4.50 -4.16
CA PHE A 11 -66.98 -3.56 -5.27
C PHE A 11 -65.93 -4.04 -6.27
N ARG A 12 -66.40 -4.56 -7.42
CA ARG A 12 -65.70 -4.43 -8.71
C ARG A 12 -65.46 -2.92 -8.91
N SER A 13 -64.31 -2.44 -9.36
CA SER A 13 -63.64 -2.83 -10.60
C SER A 13 -62.22 -2.24 -10.68
N PHE A 14 -61.30 -3.07 -11.19
CA PHE A 14 -60.15 -2.74 -12.04
C PHE A 14 -59.34 -1.46 -11.76
N LEU A 15 -58.12 -1.65 -11.25
CA LEU A 15 -56.89 -1.25 -11.94
C LEU A 15 -55.78 -2.20 -11.48
N GLY A 16 -55.28 -3.02 -12.39
CA GLY A 16 -54.20 -3.95 -12.14
C GLY A 16 -52.92 -3.19 -11.75
N SER A 17 -52.32 -3.57 -10.63
CA SER A 17 -50.92 -3.28 -10.37
C SER A 17 -50.22 -4.62 -10.22
N SER A 18 -49.45 -4.97 -11.25
CA SER A 18 -48.57 -6.12 -11.32
C SER A 18 -47.66 -6.18 -10.09
N GLY A 19 -47.32 -7.37 -9.61
CA GLY A 19 -46.38 -7.59 -8.49
C GLY A 19 -44.98 -6.96 -8.65
N THR A 20 -44.72 -6.26 -9.76
CA THR A 20 -43.56 -5.41 -9.99
C THR A 20 -43.59 -4.08 -9.23
N THR A 21 -44.76 -3.52 -8.88
CA THR A 21 -44.83 -2.24 -8.15
C THR A 21 -44.51 -2.39 -6.65
N GLN A 22 -44.81 -3.53 -6.03
CA GLN A 22 -44.38 -3.79 -4.65
C GLN A 22 -42.88 -4.08 -4.53
N ALA A 23 -42.26 -4.68 -5.56
CA ALA A 23 -40.80 -4.85 -5.61
C ALA A 23 -40.07 -3.50 -5.77
N LEU A 24 -40.62 -2.58 -6.57
CA LEU A 24 -40.07 -1.23 -6.76
C LEU A 24 -40.08 -0.39 -5.47
N PHE A 25 -41.10 -0.54 -4.61
CA PHE A 25 -41.13 0.17 -3.33
C PHE A 25 -40.19 -0.42 -2.26
N ILE A 26 -39.88 -1.71 -2.31
CA ILE A 26 -38.89 -2.32 -1.40
C ILE A 26 -37.46 -1.87 -1.76
N PHE A 27 -37.17 -1.59 -3.04
CA PHE A 27 -35.89 -0.99 -3.44
C PHE A 27 -35.76 0.50 -3.09
N LEU A 28 -36.87 1.23 -2.91
CA LEU A 28 -36.88 2.64 -2.50
C LEU A 28 -36.89 2.86 -0.98
N LEU A 29 -37.12 1.79 -0.20
CA LEU A 29 -37.17 1.80 1.27
C LEU A 29 -36.03 1.01 1.93
N ILE A 30 -35.01 0.59 1.18
CA ILE A 30 -33.69 0.43 1.78
C ILE A 30 -33.28 1.88 2.10
N PRO A 31 -33.26 2.30 3.38
CA PRO A 31 -32.58 3.54 3.70
C PRO A 31 -31.24 3.40 3.01
N CYS A 32 -30.80 4.43 2.30
CA CYS A 32 -29.41 4.58 1.93
C CYS A 32 -28.65 4.57 3.26
N CYS A 33 -28.41 3.38 3.82
CA CYS A 33 -27.59 3.12 4.97
C CYS A 33 -26.26 3.57 4.43
N LEU A 34 -25.91 4.82 4.71
CA LEU A 34 -24.56 5.34 4.56
C LEU A 34 -23.67 4.26 5.14
N THR A 35 -23.11 3.43 4.26
CA THR A 35 -22.33 2.29 4.67
C THR A 35 -21.09 2.92 5.27
N GLN A 36 -21.02 2.91 6.60
CA GLN A 36 -19.92 3.52 7.32
C GLN A 36 -18.61 2.99 6.73
N GLU A 37 -17.84 3.89 6.13
CA GLU A 37 -16.57 3.54 5.53
C GLU A 37 -15.53 3.38 6.63
N PHE A 38 -14.80 2.26 6.60
CA PHE A 38 -13.70 2.02 7.52
C PHE A 38 -12.34 2.20 6.84
N ARG A 39 -11.36 2.64 7.62
CA ARG A 39 -9.93 2.62 7.31
C ARG A 39 -9.16 1.97 8.45
N ALA A 40 -7.96 1.47 8.16
CA ALA A 40 -7.10 0.92 9.19
C ALA A 40 -6.73 2.03 10.18
N PRO A 41 -6.68 1.74 11.49
CA PRO A 41 -6.22 2.70 12.48
C PRO A 41 -4.75 3.08 12.23
N PRO A 42 -4.28 4.21 12.78
CA PRO A 42 -2.87 4.58 12.75
C PRO A 42 -1.99 3.43 13.24
N PHE A 43 -0.98 3.07 12.45
CA PHE A 43 -0.08 1.96 12.79
C PHE A 43 0.85 2.33 13.96
N ILE A 44 1.31 3.57 14.00
CA ILE A 44 2.07 4.15 15.10
C ILE A 44 1.16 5.16 15.82
N PRO A 45 1.00 5.11 17.15
CA PRO A 45 0.21 6.08 17.89
C PRO A 45 0.64 7.53 17.58
N GLY A 46 -0.30 8.43 17.34
CA GLY A 46 -0.04 9.84 16.99
C GLY A 46 0.41 10.09 15.54
N VAL A 47 0.68 9.03 14.76
CA VAL A 47 1.06 9.10 13.35
C VAL A 47 -0.12 8.69 12.48
N SER A 48 -1.06 9.62 12.26
CA SER A 48 -2.27 9.38 11.45
C SER A 48 -1.98 9.01 9.99
N PHE A 49 -0.85 9.48 9.46
CA PHE A 49 -0.32 9.12 8.15
C PHE A 49 1.18 8.84 8.29
N LEU A 50 1.59 7.62 7.94
CA LEU A 50 2.99 7.20 8.07
C LEU A 50 3.82 7.61 6.84
N TRP A 51 4.91 8.33 7.08
CA TRP A 51 5.91 8.64 6.07
C TRP A 51 7.10 7.69 6.18
N GLY A 52 7.35 6.91 5.13
CA GLY A 52 8.48 6.01 5.02
C GLY A 52 9.52 6.53 4.02
N TRP A 53 10.79 6.54 4.39
CA TRP A 53 11.91 6.79 3.47
C TRP A 53 12.67 5.50 3.23
N ASN A 54 12.78 5.05 1.98
CA ASN A 54 13.47 3.80 1.64
C ASN A 54 14.39 3.98 0.43
N ALA A 55 15.48 4.69 0.64
CA ALA A 55 16.51 4.99 -0.35
C ALA A 55 17.89 4.90 0.30
N PRO A 56 18.97 4.61 -0.46
CA PRO A 56 20.30 4.35 0.10
C PRO A 56 21.06 5.63 0.50
N THR A 57 20.35 6.61 1.08
CA THR A 57 20.83 7.98 1.34
C THR A 57 21.88 8.08 2.43
N GLU A 58 22.08 7.03 3.23
CA GLU A 58 23.24 6.93 4.11
C GLU A 58 24.57 7.02 3.35
N LEU A 59 24.57 6.72 2.04
CA LEU A 59 25.75 6.91 1.19
C LEU A 59 26.07 8.39 0.95
N CYS A 60 25.09 9.28 0.93
CA CYS A 60 25.32 10.73 0.77
C CYS A 60 26.10 11.28 1.96
N ALA A 61 25.68 10.93 3.18
CA ALA A 61 26.36 11.28 4.41
C ALA A 61 27.78 10.67 4.46
N LYS A 62 27.89 9.35 4.26
CA LYS A 62 29.15 8.61 4.42
C LYS A 62 30.21 8.94 3.37
N ARG A 63 29.82 9.23 2.12
CA ARG A 63 30.76 9.43 1.01
C ARG A 63 31.00 10.89 0.67
N PHE A 64 30.01 11.76 0.90
CA PHE A 64 30.03 13.14 0.40
C PHE A 64 29.75 14.19 1.48
N ASN A 65 29.55 13.78 2.74
CA ASN A 65 29.20 14.66 3.86
C ASN A 65 27.95 15.52 3.60
N VAL A 66 27.01 15.00 2.80
CA VAL A 66 25.70 15.62 2.56
C VAL A 66 24.67 14.91 3.44
N GLN A 67 24.17 15.62 4.46
CA GLN A 67 23.15 15.13 5.37
C GLN A 67 21.77 15.55 4.88
N LEU A 68 20.87 14.59 4.70
CA LEU A 68 19.51 14.85 4.27
C LEU A 68 18.59 14.99 5.48
N ASP A 69 17.70 15.99 5.45
CA ASP A 69 16.69 16.16 6.50
C ASP A 69 15.51 15.19 6.31
N LEU A 70 15.59 14.04 6.99
CA LEU A 70 14.59 12.98 6.99
C LEU A 70 13.72 12.96 8.26
N ASN A 71 13.72 14.03 9.07
CA ASN A 71 13.04 14.05 10.37
C ASN A 71 11.50 13.89 10.29
N LEU A 72 10.91 14.18 9.13
CA LEU A 72 9.46 13.98 8.89
C LEU A 72 9.08 12.51 8.61
N PHE A 73 10.06 11.63 8.35
CA PHE A 73 9.82 10.24 8.01
C PHE A 73 9.85 9.36 9.27
N SER A 74 8.68 8.81 9.63
CA SER A 74 8.50 7.96 10.80
C SER A 74 9.26 6.63 10.72
N LEU A 75 9.46 6.11 9.50
CA LEU A 75 10.25 4.90 9.26
C LEU A 75 11.31 5.16 8.20
N ILE A 76 12.55 4.82 8.51
CA ILE A 76 13.67 4.92 7.59
C ILE A 76 14.18 3.51 7.29
N GLY A 77 14.46 3.26 6.01
CA GLY A 77 15.09 2.06 5.49
C GLY A 77 16.04 2.40 4.34
N SER A 78 16.76 1.37 3.89
CA SER A 78 17.72 1.40 2.81
C SER A 78 17.62 0.11 2.00
N PRO A 79 17.54 0.21 0.66
CA PRO A 79 17.56 -0.93 -0.23
C PRO A 79 18.97 -1.56 -0.37
N LEU A 80 20.00 -1.06 0.30
CA LEU A 80 21.34 -1.66 0.24
C LEU A 80 21.36 -3.08 0.79
N LYS A 81 22.19 -3.93 0.18
CA LYS A 81 22.40 -5.29 0.66
C LYS A 81 23.25 -5.25 1.92
N GLY A 82 22.79 -5.93 2.97
CA GLY A 82 23.52 -6.08 4.23
C GLY A 82 23.26 -4.99 5.27
N VAL A 83 22.41 -4.00 4.97
CA VAL A 83 21.91 -3.08 6.00
C VAL A 83 20.79 -3.78 6.77
N ILE A 84 20.90 -3.84 8.10
CA ILE A 84 20.02 -4.60 8.99
C ILE A 84 19.32 -3.65 9.99
N GLY A 85 18.34 -4.15 10.75
CA GLY A 85 17.70 -3.40 11.85
C GLY A 85 16.88 -2.20 11.39
N GLN A 86 16.34 -2.24 10.18
CA GLN A 86 15.67 -1.10 9.56
C GLN A 86 14.18 -1.03 9.92
N GLY A 87 13.62 0.18 9.99
CA GLY A 87 12.17 0.39 10.14
C GLY A 87 11.36 -0.09 8.92
N ILE A 88 12.00 -0.17 7.75
CA ILE A 88 11.45 -0.74 6.52
C ILE A 88 12.39 -1.84 6.01
N ALA A 89 12.05 -3.10 6.25
CA ALA A 89 12.79 -4.24 5.73
C ALA A 89 12.31 -4.58 4.31
N LEU A 90 13.11 -4.22 3.30
CA LEU A 90 12.83 -4.53 1.89
C LEU A 90 13.61 -5.76 1.42
N PHE A 91 12.88 -6.82 1.08
CA PHE A 91 13.43 -8.10 0.65
C PHE A 91 13.34 -8.26 -0.88
N TYR A 92 14.44 -8.00 -1.59
CA TYR A 92 14.57 -8.36 -3.00
C TYR A 92 14.70 -9.88 -3.19
N SER A 93 14.65 -10.33 -4.45
CA SER A 93 14.70 -11.74 -4.85
C SER A 93 15.89 -12.55 -4.31
N ASP A 94 17.01 -11.89 -3.96
CA ASP A 94 18.22 -12.52 -3.43
C ASP A 94 18.37 -12.41 -1.90
N ARG A 95 17.34 -11.93 -1.18
CA ARG A 95 17.43 -11.60 0.26
C ARG A 95 16.42 -12.33 1.15
N LEU A 96 15.51 -13.11 0.59
CA LEU A 96 14.51 -13.82 1.39
C LEU A 96 14.29 -15.24 0.86
N GLY A 97 14.92 -16.20 1.54
CA GLY A 97 14.78 -17.60 1.21
C GLY A 97 15.39 -17.97 -0.14
N TYR A 98 15.02 -19.16 -0.63
CA TYR A 98 15.38 -19.63 -1.97
C TYR A 98 14.23 -19.37 -2.94
N TYR A 99 14.00 -18.11 -3.29
CA TYR A 99 12.97 -17.73 -4.26
C TYR A 99 13.31 -18.31 -5.65
N PRO A 100 12.46 -19.19 -6.23
CA PRO A 100 12.68 -19.77 -7.55
C PRO A 100 12.45 -18.70 -8.62
N HIS A 101 13.45 -18.44 -9.45
CA HIS A 101 13.30 -17.48 -10.54
C HIS A 101 14.32 -17.71 -11.66
N ILE A 102 14.05 -17.12 -12.81
CA ILE A 102 14.98 -17.01 -13.93
C ILE A 102 15.53 -15.59 -13.91
N ASN A 103 16.85 -15.47 -13.87
CA ASN A 103 17.51 -14.16 -13.85
C ASN A 103 17.19 -13.41 -15.16
N LYS A 104 16.60 -12.22 -15.04
CA LYS A 104 16.10 -11.43 -16.18
C LYS A 104 17.18 -11.06 -17.20
N THR A 105 18.43 -10.90 -16.78
CA THR A 105 19.55 -10.45 -17.63
C THR A 105 20.35 -11.61 -18.21
N THR A 106 20.65 -12.60 -17.38
CA THR A 106 21.55 -13.72 -17.74
C THR A 106 20.82 -14.96 -18.20
N GLY A 107 19.50 -15.05 -17.99
CA GLY A 107 18.72 -16.27 -18.22
C GLY A 107 19.03 -17.41 -17.24
N LYS A 108 19.92 -17.18 -16.25
CA LYS A 108 20.31 -18.21 -15.28
C LYS A 108 19.10 -18.70 -14.48
N ILE A 109 18.92 -20.02 -14.44
CA ILE A 109 17.93 -20.70 -13.60
C ILE A 109 18.41 -20.66 -12.14
N VAL A 110 17.61 -20.07 -11.26
CA VAL A 110 17.90 -19.93 -9.83
C VAL A 110 16.86 -20.67 -9.02
N ASN A 111 17.30 -21.55 -8.12
CA ASN A 111 16.45 -22.36 -7.24
C ASN A 111 15.34 -23.14 -7.99
N GLY A 112 15.63 -23.65 -9.19
CA GLY A 112 14.68 -24.37 -10.03
C GLY A 112 13.96 -23.53 -11.10
N GLY A 113 14.13 -22.20 -11.10
CA GLY A 113 13.61 -21.32 -12.14
C GLY A 113 12.12 -20.99 -11.98
N ILE A 114 11.28 -22.02 -11.93
CA ILE A 114 9.83 -21.94 -11.77
C ILE A 114 9.40 -22.47 -10.38
N PRO A 115 8.29 -22.00 -9.80
CA PRO A 115 7.89 -22.37 -8.44
C PRO A 115 7.64 -23.87 -8.24
N GLN A 116 7.22 -24.60 -9.27
CA GLN A 116 6.97 -26.05 -9.22
C GLN A 116 8.23 -26.88 -8.96
N LEU A 117 9.39 -26.40 -9.43
CA LEU A 117 10.68 -27.06 -9.26
C LEU A 117 11.44 -26.56 -8.01
N GLY A 118 10.91 -25.54 -7.32
CA GLY A 118 11.50 -24.99 -6.11
C GLY A 118 11.21 -25.86 -4.89
N SER A 119 12.21 -26.07 -4.02
CA SER A 119 11.98 -26.73 -2.72
C SER A 119 11.44 -25.75 -1.68
N LEU A 120 10.13 -25.79 -1.43
CA LEU A 120 9.48 -24.93 -0.43
C LEU A 120 10.09 -25.07 0.97
N LYS A 121 10.42 -26.31 1.40
CA LYS A 121 11.05 -26.54 2.71
C LYS A 121 12.40 -25.81 2.82
N LYS A 122 13.31 -26.03 1.86
CA LYS A 122 14.61 -25.35 1.85
C LYS A 122 14.44 -23.83 1.78
N HIS A 123 13.45 -23.36 1.02
CA HIS A 123 13.12 -21.94 0.94
C HIS A 123 12.74 -21.38 2.31
N LEU A 124 11.82 -22.00 3.04
CA LEU A 124 11.36 -21.55 4.36
C LEU A 124 12.47 -21.64 5.41
N ASP A 125 13.28 -22.70 5.39
CA ASP A 125 14.44 -22.86 6.29
C ASP A 125 15.45 -21.70 6.10
N LYS A 126 15.68 -21.29 4.85
CA LYS A 126 16.54 -20.15 4.53
C LYS A 126 15.87 -18.82 4.88
N ALA A 127 14.58 -18.66 4.55
CA ALA A 127 13.81 -17.45 4.84
C ALA A 127 13.77 -17.16 6.35
N LYS A 128 13.64 -18.19 7.20
CA LYS A 128 13.72 -18.03 8.66
C LYS A 128 15.02 -17.38 9.11
N LYS A 129 16.16 -17.79 8.52
CA LYS A 129 17.47 -17.22 8.81
C LYS A 129 17.59 -15.79 8.29
N ASP A 130 17.08 -15.54 7.09
CA ASP A 130 17.13 -14.21 6.47
C ASP A 130 16.29 -13.18 7.23
N ILE A 131 15.07 -13.55 7.63
CA ILE A 131 14.21 -12.69 8.44
C ILE A 131 14.91 -12.36 9.77
N SER A 132 15.52 -13.36 10.41
CA SER A 132 16.24 -13.16 11.67
C SER A 132 17.48 -12.27 11.52
N HIS A 133 18.14 -12.29 10.35
CA HIS A 133 19.30 -11.47 10.05
C HIS A 133 18.94 -10.01 9.75
N TYR A 134 17.93 -9.78 8.91
CA TYR A 134 17.58 -8.41 8.49
C TYR A 134 16.71 -7.68 9.51
N ILE A 135 15.88 -8.42 10.25
CA ILE A 135 14.99 -7.89 11.30
C ILE A 135 15.43 -8.54 12.61
N GLU A 136 16.43 -7.97 13.28
CA GLU A 136 17.02 -8.58 14.49
C GLU A 136 16.01 -8.61 15.65
N THR A 137 15.27 -7.52 15.84
CA THR A 137 14.25 -7.34 16.88
C THR A 137 12.85 -7.19 16.29
N ASP A 138 11.83 -7.68 16.98
CA ASP A 138 10.42 -7.50 16.59
C ASP A 138 9.88 -6.11 16.99
N SER A 139 10.51 -5.07 16.46
CA SER A 139 10.06 -3.68 16.57
C SER A 139 8.88 -3.39 15.64
N VAL A 140 8.27 -2.22 15.79
CA VAL A 140 7.26 -1.72 14.85
C VAL A 140 7.94 -1.37 13.52
N GLY A 141 7.44 -1.93 12.41
CA GLY A 141 8.04 -1.67 11.10
C GLY A 141 7.24 -2.23 9.92
N LEU A 142 7.75 -2.03 8.71
CA LEU A 142 7.18 -2.56 7.47
C LEU A 142 8.11 -3.63 6.89
N ALA A 143 7.57 -4.79 6.55
CA ALA A 143 8.30 -5.88 5.92
C ALA A 143 7.75 -6.11 4.51
N VAL A 144 8.51 -5.65 3.51
CA VAL A 144 8.07 -5.57 2.12
C VAL A 144 8.85 -6.58 1.28
N ILE A 145 8.13 -7.51 0.67
CA ILE A 145 8.73 -8.54 -0.20
C ILE A 145 8.61 -8.08 -1.66
N ASP A 146 9.74 -7.80 -2.31
CA ASP A 146 9.81 -7.39 -3.71
C ASP A 146 10.27 -8.56 -4.59
N TRP A 147 9.29 -9.42 -4.89
CA TRP A 147 9.44 -10.55 -5.81
C TRP A 147 8.81 -10.23 -7.15
N ASP A 148 9.58 -9.54 -7.99
CA ASP A 148 9.13 -9.11 -9.32
C ASP A 148 9.60 -10.02 -10.47
N CYS A 149 9.96 -11.28 -10.22
CA CYS A 149 10.38 -12.18 -11.31
C CYS A 149 9.18 -12.75 -12.06
N TRP A 150 8.24 -13.36 -11.35
CA TRP A 150 6.97 -13.89 -11.88
C TRP A 150 5.76 -13.37 -11.10
N ARG A 151 4.55 -13.57 -11.62
CA ARG A 151 3.27 -13.25 -10.98
C ARG A 151 2.55 -14.54 -10.59
N PRO A 152 1.81 -14.60 -9.47
CA PRO A 152 1.11 -15.83 -9.06
C PRO A 152 -0.09 -16.16 -9.96
N ASN A 153 -0.69 -15.18 -10.65
CA ASN A 153 -1.65 -15.45 -11.71
C ASN A 153 -0.91 -15.81 -12.99
N TRP A 154 -1.20 -16.96 -13.58
CA TRP A 154 -0.64 -17.41 -14.86
C TRP A 154 -0.78 -16.33 -15.94
N GLU A 155 -1.98 -15.77 -16.09
CA GLU A 155 -2.27 -14.80 -17.15
C GLU A 155 -1.42 -13.52 -17.07
N ARG A 156 -0.91 -13.18 -15.88
CA ARG A 156 -0.07 -11.99 -15.66
C ARG A 156 1.40 -12.18 -16.01
N ASN A 157 1.79 -13.39 -16.40
CA ASN A 157 3.14 -13.69 -16.89
C ASN A 157 3.23 -13.51 -18.41
N TRP A 158 2.85 -12.32 -18.92
CA TRP A 158 3.11 -11.92 -20.31
C TRP A 158 4.57 -11.48 -20.49
N ARG A 159 4.98 -11.19 -21.74
CA ARG A 159 6.36 -10.78 -22.06
C ARG A 159 6.83 -9.61 -21.17
N PRO A 160 8.04 -9.69 -20.58
CA PRO A 160 9.06 -10.70 -20.80
C PRO A 160 8.90 -11.99 -19.94
N LYS A 161 7.95 -12.04 -19.01
CA LYS A 161 7.71 -13.17 -18.07
C LYS A 161 7.09 -14.42 -18.72
N HIS A 162 6.85 -14.42 -20.03
CA HIS A 162 6.30 -15.59 -20.73
C HIS A 162 7.16 -16.86 -20.61
N ILE A 163 8.48 -16.72 -20.40
CA ILE A 163 9.41 -17.84 -20.18
C ILE A 163 8.98 -18.74 -19.00
N TYR A 164 8.31 -18.18 -17.99
CA TYR A 164 7.78 -18.97 -16.87
C TYR A 164 6.64 -19.89 -17.32
N LYS A 165 5.84 -19.45 -18.31
CA LYS A 165 4.80 -20.28 -18.92
C LYS A 165 5.42 -21.39 -19.77
N GLU A 166 6.40 -21.04 -20.60
CA GLU A 166 7.11 -21.98 -21.48
C GLU A 166 7.76 -23.11 -20.66
N GLN A 167 8.57 -22.77 -19.66
CA GLN A 167 9.21 -23.79 -18.81
C GLN A 167 8.20 -24.63 -18.02
N SER A 168 7.05 -24.06 -17.64
CA SER A 168 5.99 -24.82 -16.97
C SER A 168 5.30 -25.80 -17.91
N ILE A 169 5.07 -25.40 -19.17
CA ILE A 169 4.50 -26.27 -20.21
C ILE A 169 5.48 -27.38 -20.56
N ASP A 170 6.77 -27.07 -20.73
CA ASP A 170 7.81 -28.05 -21.02
C ASP A 170 7.90 -29.10 -19.91
N LEU A 171 7.87 -28.67 -18.64
CA LEU A 171 7.85 -29.58 -17.50
C LEU A 171 6.63 -30.50 -17.53
N ALA A 172 5.43 -29.94 -17.74
CA ALA A 172 4.20 -30.73 -17.79
C ALA A 172 4.19 -31.69 -19.00
N GLN A 173 4.75 -31.29 -20.16
CA GLN A 173 4.86 -32.14 -21.35
C GLN A 173 5.78 -33.34 -21.09
N GLN A 174 6.91 -33.11 -20.41
CA GLN A 174 7.84 -34.18 -20.02
C GLN A 174 7.21 -35.18 -19.06
N GLN A 175 6.31 -34.72 -18.18
CA GLN A 175 5.60 -35.56 -17.21
C GLN A 175 4.36 -36.27 -17.81
N HIS A 176 3.79 -35.71 -18.87
CA HIS A 176 2.54 -36.18 -19.48
C HIS A 176 2.66 -36.33 -21.01
N ILE A 177 3.58 -37.18 -21.45
CA ILE A 177 3.97 -37.35 -22.87
C ILE A 177 2.78 -37.66 -23.80
N HIS A 178 1.73 -38.32 -23.29
CA HIS A 178 0.56 -38.73 -24.08
C HIS A 178 -0.52 -37.65 -24.25
N LEU A 179 -0.43 -36.54 -23.50
CA LEU A 179 -1.42 -35.47 -23.56
C LEU A 179 -1.10 -34.48 -24.68
N ASN A 180 -2.15 -33.85 -25.23
CA ASN A 180 -1.96 -32.78 -26.20
C ASN A 180 -1.58 -31.46 -25.51
N LEU A 181 -1.09 -30.49 -26.31
CA LEU A 181 -0.62 -29.21 -25.80
C LEU A 181 -1.67 -28.43 -24.99
N THR A 182 -2.95 -28.55 -25.33
CA THR A 182 -4.04 -27.85 -24.61
C THR A 182 -4.21 -28.41 -23.21
N GLU A 183 -4.17 -29.73 -23.07
CA GLU A 183 -4.27 -30.43 -21.79
C GLU A 183 -3.03 -30.17 -20.93
N VAL A 184 -1.85 -30.28 -21.51
CA VAL A 184 -0.57 -29.99 -20.84
C VAL A 184 -0.52 -28.54 -20.36
N THR A 185 -0.98 -27.58 -21.16
CA THR A 185 -1.03 -26.16 -20.78
C THR A 185 -1.95 -25.93 -19.58
N LYS A 186 -3.09 -26.65 -19.49
CA LYS A 186 -3.99 -26.57 -18.34
C LYS A 186 -3.33 -27.10 -17.07
N ILE A 187 -2.60 -28.21 -17.17
CA ILE A 187 -1.83 -28.79 -16.05
C ILE A 187 -0.73 -27.82 -15.60
N ALA A 188 0.08 -27.34 -16.54
CA ALA A 188 1.15 -26.37 -16.30
C ALA A 188 0.65 -25.12 -15.57
N LYS A 189 -0.49 -24.58 -16.00
CA LYS A 189 -1.17 -23.45 -15.34
C LYS A 189 -1.54 -23.80 -13.89
N ALA A 190 -2.24 -24.91 -13.68
CA ALA A 190 -2.70 -25.30 -12.35
C ALA A 190 -1.53 -25.52 -11.38
N ASP A 191 -0.47 -26.18 -11.82
CA ASP A 191 0.71 -26.45 -10.99
C ASP A 191 1.51 -25.18 -10.70
N PHE A 192 1.68 -24.31 -11.71
CA PHE A 192 2.35 -23.02 -11.53
C PHE A 192 1.65 -22.15 -10.49
N GLU A 193 0.34 -21.95 -10.62
CA GLU A 193 -0.42 -21.10 -9.71
C GLU A 193 -0.49 -21.70 -8.30
N LYS A 194 -0.62 -23.03 -8.18
CA LYS A 194 -0.58 -23.74 -6.90
C LYS A 194 0.77 -23.59 -6.20
N ALA A 195 1.87 -23.84 -6.92
CA ALA A 195 3.22 -23.71 -6.36
C ALA A 195 3.54 -22.24 -6.02
N GLY A 196 3.22 -21.31 -6.91
CA GLY A 196 3.41 -19.86 -6.69
C GLY A 196 2.65 -19.36 -5.46
N LYS A 197 1.39 -19.79 -5.29
CA LYS A 197 0.61 -19.53 -4.07
C LYS A 197 1.31 -20.06 -2.83
N CYS A 198 1.77 -21.32 -2.83
CA CYS A 198 2.42 -21.91 -1.68
C CYS A 198 3.69 -21.16 -1.27
N PHE A 199 4.55 -20.78 -2.23
CA PHE A 199 5.75 -19.99 -1.96
C PHE A 199 5.41 -18.63 -1.34
N MET A 200 4.49 -17.88 -1.94
CA MET A 200 4.17 -16.54 -1.43
C MET A 200 3.43 -16.59 -0.09
N GLN A 201 2.45 -17.48 0.05
CA GLN A 201 1.60 -17.55 1.25
C GLN A 201 2.37 -18.07 2.47
N GLU A 202 3.14 -19.16 2.32
CA GLU A 202 3.88 -19.73 3.47
C GLU A 202 5.04 -18.82 3.91
N THR A 203 5.60 -18.02 2.99
CA THR A 203 6.59 -16.98 3.34
C THR A 203 5.96 -15.87 4.19
N LEU A 204 4.76 -15.40 3.84
CA LEU A 204 4.03 -14.42 4.66
C LEU A 204 3.67 -14.99 6.04
N LYS A 205 3.19 -16.24 6.10
CA LYS A 205 2.91 -16.93 7.38
C LYS A 205 4.15 -16.97 8.26
N LEU A 206 5.29 -17.36 7.69
CA LEU A 206 6.57 -17.43 8.41
C LEU A 206 7.00 -16.04 8.90
N GLY A 207 6.94 -15.02 8.04
CA GLY A 207 7.28 -13.64 8.39
C GLY A 207 6.47 -13.13 9.58
N LYS A 208 5.14 -13.24 9.52
CA LYS A 208 4.24 -12.83 10.60
C LYS A 208 4.44 -13.62 11.89
N PHE A 209 4.77 -14.91 11.77
CA PHE A 209 5.06 -15.73 12.94
C PHE A 209 6.36 -15.29 13.65
N LEU A 210 7.39 -14.94 12.88
CA LEU A 210 8.68 -14.53 13.44
C LEU A 210 8.69 -13.07 13.90
N ARG A 211 7.97 -12.19 13.19
CA ARG A 211 7.96 -10.73 13.42
C ARG A 211 6.52 -10.19 13.34
N PRO A 212 5.67 -10.44 14.34
CA PRO A 212 4.28 -10.01 14.35
C PRO A 212 4.09 -8.49 14.45
N ASN A 213 5.06 -7.73 14.96
CA ASN A 213 4.99 -6.26 15.02
C ASN A 213 5.40 -5.58 13.70
N TYR A 214 5.94 -6.33 12.74
CA TYR A 214 6.12 -5.87 11.37
C TYR A 214 4.87 -6.12 10.54
N LEU A 215 4.48 -5.15 9.71
CA LEU A 215 3.43 -5.33 8.71
C LEU A 215 4.02 -5.91 7.41
N TRP A 216 3.62 -7.15 7.12
CA TRP A 216 4.02 -7.96 5.99
C TRP A 216 3.10 -7.83 4.77
N GLY A 217 3.72 -7.73 3.60
CA GLY A 217 3.04 -7.75 2.30
C GLY A 217 4.03 -7.73 1.14
N PHE A 218 3.52 -7.91 -0.08
CA PHE A 218 4.32 -7.88 -1.30
C PHE A 218 4.27 -6.50 -1.95
N TYR A 219 5.43 -5.98 -2.35
CA TYR A 219 5.51 -4.79 -3.20
C TYR A 219 4.74 -5.00 -4.51
N LEU A 220 4.15 -3.91 -5.02
CA LEU A 220 3.30 -3.81 -6.21
C LEU A 220 1.85 -4.27 -6.00
N TYR A 221 1.52 -5.03 -4.95
CA TYR A 221 0.19 -5.63 -4.83
C TYR A 221 -0.81 -4.79 -4.00
N PRO A 222 -2.04 -4.59 -4.49
CA PRO A 222 -2.53 -4.96 -5.82
C PRO A 222 -1.99 -4.04 -6.93
N ASP A 223 -1.93 -4.57 -8.15
CA ASP A 223 -1.72 -3.76 -9.35
C ASP A 223 -3.05 -3.59 -10.09
N CYS A 224 -3.26 -2.39 -10.63
CA CYS A 224 -4.43 -1.97 -11.42
C CYS A 224 -4.21 -2.16 -12.92
N TYR A 225 -2.94 -2.23 -13.36
CA TYR A 225 -2.53 -2.30 -14.77
C TYR A 225 -3.09 -1.20 -15.69
N ASN A 226 -3.42 -0.04 -15.12
CA ASN A 226 -3.89 1.16 -15.81
C ASN A 226 -2.75 1.95 -16.49
N TYR A 227 -1.84 1.26 -17.18
CA TYR A 227 -0.65 1.87 -17.78
C TYR A 227 -0.86 2.48 -19.16
N ASN A 228 -2.05 2.33 -19.76
CA ASN A 228 -2.34 2.80 -21.12
C ASN A 228 -2.78 4.26 -21.18
N TYR A 229 -2.08 5.14 -20.47
CA TYR A 229 -2.37 6.58 -20.38
C TYR A 229 -2.11 7.37 -21.67
N LYS A 230 -1.72 6.70 -22.76
CA LYS A 230 -1.66 7.27 -24.11
C LYS A 230 -2.96 7.09 -24.90
N SER A 231 -3.89 6.27 -24.40
CA SER A 231 -5.17 6.06 -25.08
C SER A 231 -6.01 7.34 -25.05
N PRO A 232 -6.69 7.72 -26.15
CA PRO A 232 -7.57 8.88 -26.18
C PRO A 232 -8.67 8.87 -25.11
N ASN A 233 -9.14 7.67 -24.73
CA ASN A 233 -10.23 7.49 -23.76
C ASN A 233 -9.72 7.08 -22.37
N TYR A 234 -8.48 7.44 -22.02
CA TYR A 234 -7.90 7.08 -20.74
C TYR A 234 -8.62 7.79 -19.58
N ASN A 235 -9.23 6.99 -18.70
CA ASN A 235 -9.91 7.46 -17.48
C ASN A 235 -9.23 6.98 -16.18
N GLY A 236 -8.09 6.27 -16.31
CA GLY A 236 -7.35 5.69 -15.20
C GLY A 236 -7.93 4.43 -14.58
N SER A 237 -9.17 4.03 -14.91
CA SER A 237 -9.84 2.88 -14.30
C SER A 237 -9.05 1.58 -14.44
N CYS A 238 -9.07 0.75 -13.40
CA CYS A 238 -8.58 -0.62 -13.50
C CYS A 238 -9.52 -1.42 -14.40
N PHE A 239 -8.98 -2.11 -15.40
CA PHE A 239 -9.79 -2.97 -16.26
C PHE A 239 -10.51 -4.05 -15.43
N ASP A 240 -11.77 -4.38 -15.77
CA ASP A 240 -12.57 -5.38 -15.04
C ASP A 240 -11.90 -6.75 -14.97
N ILE A 241 -11.14 -7.12 -16.00
CA ILE A 241 -10.34 -8.34 -16.00
C ILE A 241 -9.24 -8.31 -14.93
N GLU A 242 -8.67 -7.15 -14.63
CA GLU A 242 -7.62 -7.00 -13.63
C GLU A 242 -8.17 -7.01 -12.21
N GLN A 243 -9.35 -6.41 -12.01
CA GLN A 243 -10.08 -6.53 -10.74
C GLN A 243 -10.44 -8.00 -10.45
N ARG A 244 -10.96 -8.74 -11.44
CA ARG A 244 -11.24 -10.19 -11.33
C ARG A 244 -9.98 -11.00 -11.01
N ARG A 245 -8.85 -10.71 -11.68
CA ARG A 245 -7.56 -11.37 -11.39
C ARG A 245 -7.06 -11.06 -9.98
N ASN A 246 -7.32 -9.87 -9.45
CA ASN A 246 -7.06 -9.54 -8.06
C ASN A 246 -7.99 -10.32 -7.11
N ASP A 247 -9.24 -10.59 -7.49
CA ASP A 247 -10.17 -11.42 -6.70
C ASP A 247 -9.73 -12.90 -6.65
N GLU A 248 -9.17 -13.43 -7.74
CA GLU A 248 -8.64 -14.80 -7.83
C GLU A 248 -7.48 -15.05 -6.84
N ILE A 249 -6.70 -14.02 -6.49
CA ILE A 249 -5.62 -14.10 -5.51
C ILE A 249 -6.04 -13.63 -4.12
N ASN A 250 -7.33 -13.77 -3.75
CA ASN A 250 -7.82 -13.39 -2.42
C ASN A 250 -7.05 -13.99 -1.24
N TRP A 251 -6.37 -15.12 -1.46
CA TRP A 251 -5.51 -15.76 -0.47
C TRP A 251 -4.33 -14.87 -0.08
N LEU A 252 -3.85 -14.01 -0.99
CA LEU A 252 -2.77 -13.06 -0.73
C LEU A 252 -3.27 -11.96 0.22
N TRP A 253 -4.44 -11.38 -0.06
CA TRP A 253 -5.05 -10.34 0.79
C TRP A 253 -5.36 -10.85 2.19
N LYS A 254 -5.88 -12.08 2.29
CA LYS A 254 -6.18 -12.69 3.60
C LYS A 254 -4.94 -12.97 4.43
N GLU A 255 -3.81 -13.26 3.78
CA GLU A 255 -2.55 -13.55 4.44
C GLU A 255 -1.74 -12.29 4.78
N SER A 256 -1.82 -11.24 3.97
CA SER A 256 -1.14 -9.97 4.22
C SER A 256 -1.60 -9.28 5.51
N THR A 257 -0.73 -8.41 6.03
CA THR A 257 -1.04 -7.48 7.14
C THR A 257 -0.94 -6.02 6.72
N ALA A 258 -0.42 -5.74 5.52
CA ALA A 258 -0.51 -4.46 4.83
C ALA A 258 -0.51 -4.64 3.30
N LEU A 259 -0.92 -3.61 2.57
CA LEU A 259 -0.84 -3.54 1.10
C LEU A 259 0.20 -2.50 0.66
N PHE A 260 0.95 -2.83 -0.40
CA PHE A 260 2.05 -2.00 -0.91
C PHE A 260 1.92 -1.73 -2.42
N PRO A 261 0.83 -1.11 -2.88
CA PRO A 261 0.66 -0.78 -4.30
C PRO A 261 1.71 0.26 -4.72
N SER A 262 2.28 0.11 -5.91
CA SER A 262 3.19 1.11 -6.49
C SER A 262 2.39 2.16 -7.25
N ILE A 263 2.68 3.44 -7.07
CA ILE A 263 2.10 4.56 -7.81
C ILE A 263 3.18 5.36 -8.56
N TYR A 264 4.30 4.70 -8.91
CA TYR A 264 5.41 5.40 -9.55
C TYR A 264 4.98 6.09 -10.84
N LEU A 265 5.39 7.35 -10.99
CA LEU A 265 4.95 8.19 -12.09
C LEU A 265 5.93 8.09 -13.28
N ASN A 266 5.39 7.96 -14.49
CA ASN A 266 6.15 8.07 -15.73
C ASN A 266 6.20 9.53 -16.19
N SER A 267 7.30 9.96 -16.82
CA SER A 267 7.47 11.35 -17.26
C SER A 267 6.41 11.84 -18.25
N LYS A 268 5.71 10.92 -18.94
CA LYS A 268 4.55 11.23 -19.79
C LYS A 268 3.32 11.70 -19.02
N LEU A 269 3.25 11.42 -17.73
CA LEU A 269 2.20 11.88 -16.83
C LEU A 269 2.61 13.13 -16.04
N LYS A 270 3.82 13.68 -16.30
CA LYS A 270 4.30 14.88 -15.62
C LYS A 270 3.29 16.02 -15.76
N SER A 271 2.90 16.64 -14.65
CA SER A 271 2.02 17.82 -14.63
C SER A 271 0.74 17.60 -15.47
N SER A 272 0.16 16.42 -15.35
CA SER A 272 -1.01 16.02 -16.14
C SER A 272 -2.16 15.61 -15.23
N PRO A 273 -3.41 15.97 -15.55
CA PRO A 273 -4.58 15.46 -14.82
C PRO A 273 -4.70 13.93 -14.92
N PHE A 274 -4.09 13.30 -15.93
CA PHE A 274 -4.04 11.85 -16.04
C PHE A 274 -3.18 11.19 -14.96
N ALA A 275 -2.24 11.93 -14.34
CA ALA A 275 -1.49 11.45 -13.18
C ALA A 275 -2.42 11.19 -11.99
N ALA A 276 -3.34 12.13 -11.70
CA ALA A 276 -4.32 11.94 -10.63
C ALA A 276 -5.20 10.73 -10.91
N LEU A 277 -5.71 10.55 -12.14
CA LEU A 277 -6.50 9.37 -12.50
C LEU A 277 -5.71 8.06 -12.40
N TYR A 278 -4.44 8.07 -12.79
CA TYR A 278 -3.54 6.92 -12.65
C TYR A 278 -3.38 6.51 -11.19
N VAL A 279 -3.09 7.47 -10.29
CA VAL A 279 -2.87 7.21 -8.86
C VAL A 279 -4.18 6.84 -8.17
N ARG A 280 -5.25 7.61 -8.40
CA ARG A 280 -6.58 7.44 -7.81
C ARG A 280 -7.06 6.01 -7.92
N ASN A 281 -7.07 5.46 -9.13
CA ASN A 281 -7.62 4.12 -9.38
C ASN A 281 -6.76 3.00 -8.79
N ARG A 282 -5.44 3.20 -8.68
CA ARG A 282 -4.53 2.25 -8.01
C ARG A 282 -4.78 2.22 -6.50
N VAL A 283 -5.00 3.39 -5.91
CA VAL A 283 -5.36 3.52 -4.49
C VAL A 283 -6.76 2.94 -4.23
N LEU A 284 -7.74 3.22 -5.09
CA LEU A 284 -9.10 2.68 -4.97
C LEU A 284 -9.11 1.14 -5.07
N GLU A 285 -8.30 0.55 -5.94
CA GLU A 285 -8.18 -0.91 -6.01
C GLU A 285 -7.55 -1.50 -4.73
N ALA A 286 -6.54 -0.84 -4.16
CA ALA A 286 -5.98 -1.21 -2.88
C ALA A 286 -7.01 -1.12 -1.74
N ILE A 287 -7.82 -0.05 -1.71
CA ILE A 287 -8.93 0.11 -0.76
C ILE A 287 -9.96 -1.00 -0.93
N ARG A 288 -10.32 -1.36 -2.18
CA ARG A 288 -11.27 -2.43 -2.47
C ARG A 288 -10.81 -3.77 -1.91
N VAL A 289 -9.57 -4.18 -2.20
CA VAL A 289 -9.06 -5.49 -1.74
C VAL A 289 -8.68 -5.50 -0.26
N SER A 290 -8.40 -4.35 0.36
CA SER A 290 -8.10 -4.25 1.80
C SER A 290 -9.22 -4.78 2.69
N LYS A 291 -10.47 -4.70 2.20
CA LYS A 291 -11.70 -5.07 2.91
C LYS A 291 -12.03 -6.57 2.83
N VAL A 292 -11.30 -7.34 2.02
CA VAL A 292 -11.59 -8.77 1.73
C VAL A 292 -11.60 -9.65 2.98
N LYS A 293 -10.72 -9.38 3.95
CA LYS A 293 -10.69 -10.13 5.22
C LYS A 293 -11.86 -9.76 6.11
N ASN A 294 -12.10 -8.46 6.28
CA ASN A 294 -13.17 -7.90 7.09
C ASN A 294 -13.39 -6.42 6.71
N VAL A 295 -14.61 -6.07 6.29
CA VAL A 295 -14.96 -4.70 5.90
C VAL A 295 -14.78 -3.69 7.04
N LYS A 296 -14.98 -4.11 8.30
CA LYS A 296 -14.79 -3.26 9.49
C LYS A 296 -13.33 -3.17 9.95
N HIS A 297 -12.45 -4.02 9.40
CA HIS A 297 -11.02 -4.07 9.70
C HIS A 297 -10.20 -4.20 8.41
N PRO A 298 -10.24 -3.17 7.54
CA PRO A 298 -9.45 -3.19 6.31
C PRO A 298 -7.95 -3.19 6.63
N LEU A 299 -7.17 -3.79 5.73
CA LEU A 299 -5.70 -3.73 5.81
C LEU A 299 -5.19 -2.28 5.66
N PRO A 300 -4.15 -1.87 6.40
CA PRO A 300 -3.48 -0.61 6.14
C PRO A 300 -2.79 -0.62 4.77
N ILE A 301 -2.78 0.54 4.12
CA ILE A 301 -2.26 0.73 2.76
C ILE A 301 -1.09 1.71 2.83
N PHE A 302 0.09 1.26 2.41
CA PHE A 302 1.29 2.08 2.30
C PHE A 302 1.70 2.15 0.84
N VAL A 303 1.33 3.25 0.17
CA VAL A 303 1.60 3.42 -1.26
C VAL A 303 3.10 3.61 -1.50
N TYR A 304 3.66 2.94 -2.49
CA TYR A 304 5.06 3.12 -2.90
C TYR A 304 5.15 4.20 -3.96
N ALA A 305 5.90 5.26 -3.68
CA ALA A 305 6.16 6.38 -4.58
C ALA A 305 7.68 6.58 -4.79
N ARG A 306 8.04 7.44 -5.75
CA ARG A 306 9.43 7.85 -5.99
C ARG A 306 9.51 9.37 -5.99
N PRO A 307 10.61 9.97 -5.53
CA PRO A 307 10.83 11.41 -5.67
C PRO A 307 11.13 11.82 -7.13
N VAL A 308 11.35 10.85 -8.01
CA VAL A 308 11.73 11.02 -9.43
C VAL A 308 10.86 10.15 -10.34
N PHE A 309 10.81 10.49 -11.63
CA PHE A 309 10.09 9.70 -12.63
C PHE A 309 10.72 8.30 -12.86
N THR A 310 9.88 7.35 -13.29
CA THR A 310 10.29 5.96 -13.57
C THR A 310 11.30 5.82 -14.70
N ASP A 311 11.17 6.67 -15.72
CA ASP A 311 11.93 6.66 -16.98
C ASP A 311 12.98 7.78 -17.07
N VAL A 312 12.94 8.76 -16.17
CA VAL A 312 13.94 9.84 -16.07
C VAL A 312 14.45 9.91 -14.64
N LEU A 313 15.51 9.12 -14.37
CA LEU A 313 15.88 8.66 -13.04
C LEU A 313 16.44 9.74 -12.08
N LEU A 314 16.70 10.95 -12.58
CA LEU A 314 17.17 12.11 -11.80
C LEU A 314 16.26 13.34 -11.99
N LYS A 315 15.10 13.18 -12.62
CA LYS A 315 14.14 14.27 -12.76
C LYS A 315 13.12 14.18 -11.64
N TYR A 316 13.23 15.11 -10.69
CA TYR A 316 12.35 15.18 -9.54
C TYR A 316 10.91 15.55 -9.90
N LEU A 317 9.97 15.03 -9.12
CA LEU A 317 8.54 15.36 -9.24
C LEU A 317 8.33 16.84 -8.91
N THR A 318 7.55 17.53 -9.74
CA THR A 318 7.13 18.91 -9.48
C THR A 318 6.09 18.97 -8.37
N GLU A 319 5.76 20.16 -7.89
CA GLU A 319 4.70 20.32 -6.89
C GLU A 319 3.34 19.80 -7.40
N GLU A 320 3.01 20.05 -8.66
CA GLU A 320 1.81 19.49 -9.29
C GLU A 320 1.83 17.95 -9.34
N ASP A 321 3.00 17.35 -9.59
CA ASP A 321 3.15 15.90 -9.51
C ASP A 321 2.97 15.38 -8.07
N LEU A 322 3.43 16.13 -7.05
CA LEU A 322 3.21 15.80 -5.64
C LEU A 322 1.71 15.91 -5.28
N VAL A 323 0.99 16.90 -5.81
CA VAL A 323 -0.48 16.98 -5.70
C VAL A 323 -1.14 15.74 -6.28
N ASN A 324 -0.77 15.39 -7.51
CA ASN A 324 -1.36 14.27 -8.23
C ASN A 324 -0.93 12.88 -7.71
N THR A 325 0.03 12.80 -6.80
CA THR A 325 0.51 11.54 -6.19
C THR A 325 0.22 11.49 -4.70
N ILE A 326 0.91 12.30 -3.91
CA ILE A 326 0.73 12.39 -2.46
C ILE A 326 -0.65 12.97 -2.13
N GLY A 327 -1.02 14.11 -2.70
CA GLY A 327 -2.29 14.77 -2.39
C GLY A 327 -3.48 13.86 -2.69
N GLU A 328 -3.46 13.21 -3.86
CA GLU A 328 -4.46 12.23 -4.27
C GLU A 328 -4.53 11.04 -3.30
N SER A 329 -3.39 10.48 -2.88
CA SER A 329 -3.36 9.34 -1.95
C SER A 329 -3.91 9.69 -0.58
N VAL A 330 -3.51 10.84 -0.01
CA VAL A 330 -3.99 11.30 1.31
C VAL A 330 -5.49 11.56 1.29
N SER A 331 -6.01 12.18 0.21
CA SER A 331 -7.43 12.52 0.07
C SER A 331 -8.35 11.29 -0.09
N LEU A 332 -7.79 10.11 -0.37
CA LEU A 332 -8.48 8.83 -0.43
C LEU A 332 -8.38 8.01 0.87
N GLY A 333 -7.56 8.48 1.83
CA GLY A 333 -7.41 7.90 3.15
C GLY A 333 -6.52 6.66 3.20
N VAL A 334 -5.37 6.67 2.52
CA VAL A 334 -4.33 5.63 2.73
C VAL A 334 -3.65 5.80 4.08
N SER A 335 -3.07 4.72 4.61
CA SER A 335 -2.42 4.71 5.94
C SER A 335 -1.04 5.35 5.94
N GLY A 336 -0.39 5.42 4.78
CA GLY A 336 0.91 6.05 4.63
C GLY A 336 1.49 5.91 3.23
N MET A 337 2.73 6.35 3.08
CA MET A 337 3.50 6.29 1.83
C MET A 337 4.96 5.94 2.11
N VAL A 338 5.55 5.11 1.24
CA VAL A 338 6.99 4.83 1.22
C VAL A 338 7.61 5.49 0.00
N MET A 339 8.50 6.46 0.22
CA MET A 339 9.33 7.09 -0.81
C MET A 339 10.55 6.21 -1.08
N TRP A 340 10.53 5.50 -2.20
CA TRP A 340 11.60 4.60 -2.61
C TRP A 340 12.61 5.30 -3.54
N GLY A 341 13.89 4.98 -3.36
CA GLY A 341 14.97 5.47 -4.20
C GLY A 341 15.98 4.40 -4.54
N SER A 342 16.50 4.42 -5.77
CA SER A 342 17.59 3.52 -6.18
C SER A 342 18.96 4.13 -5.86
N LEU A 343 20.03 3.36 -6.09
CA LEU A 343 21.42 3.82 -6.03
C LEU A 343 21.70 5.06 -6.91
N ASN A 344 20.86 5.33 -7.92
CA ASN A 344 21.04 6.49 -8.79
C ASN A 344 20.92 7.81 -8.03
N LEU A 345 20.15 7.85 -6.94
CA LEU A 345 19.97 9.05 -6.13
C LEU A 345 21.18 9.39 -5.24
N THR A 346 22.23 8.58 -5.26
CA THR A 346 23.36 8.69 -4.31
C THR A 346 24.72 8.44 -4.96
N GLN A 347 24.85 8.66 -6.27
CA GLN A 347 26.06 8.28 -7.01
C GLN A 347 27.24 9.24 -6.78
N ASN A 348 26.97 10.54 -6.59
CA ASN A 348 28.00 11.56 -6.43
C ASN A 348 27.49 12.73 -5.55
N VAL A 349 28.40 13.62 -5.17
CA VAL A 349 28.10 14.78 -4.32
C VAL A 349 27.03 15.68 -4.92
N GLN A 350 27.07 15.96 -6.23
CA GLN A 350 26.10 16.84 -6.88
C GLN A 350 24.68 16.28 -6.78
N ILE A 351 24.50 14.99 -7.10
CA ILE A 351 23.18 14.33 -7.01
C ILE A 351 22.66 14.32 -5.57
N CYS A 352 23.54 14.07 -4.58
CA CYS A 352 23.16 14.12 -3.18
C CYS A 352 22.75 15.55 -2.75
N THR A 353 23.48 16.58 -3.19
CA THR A 353 23.13 17.98 -2.92
C THR A 353 21.82 18.39 -3.58
N GLU A 354 21.58 17.95 -4.81
CA GLU A 354 20.30 18.19 -5.51
C GLU A 354 19.14 17.47 -4.83
N LEU A 355 19.35 16.25 -4.33
CA LEU A 355 18.37 15.50 -3.56
C LEU A 355 18.05 16.19 -2.24
N ASP A 356 19.06 16.63 -1.50
CA ASP A 356 18.88 17.39 -0.26
C ASP A 356 18.08 18.67 -0.53
N ALA A 357 18.47 19.45 -1.55
CA ALA A 357 17.74 20.65 -1.95
C ALA A 357 16.29 20.35 -2.36
N TYR A 358 16.02 19.24 -3.04
CA TYR A 358 14.66 18.83 -3.40
C TYR A 358 13.83 18.47 -2.18
N ILE A 359 14.39 17.68 -1.27
CA ILE A 359 13.72 17.30 -0.02
C ILE A 359 13.40 18.55 0.78
N LYS A 360 14.40 19.40 0.97
CA LYS A 360 14.31 20.57 1.83
C LYS A 360 13.33 21.63 1.31
N ASN A 361 13.35 21.90 0.01
CA ASN A 361 12.62 23.02 -0.58
C ASN A 361 11.27 22.64 -1.19
N LYS A 362 11.00 21.34 -1.41
CA LYS A 362 9.74 20.90 -2.05
C LYS A 362 9.05 19.78 -1.29
N LEU A 363 9.73 18.65 -1.09
CA LEU A 363 9.07 17.47 -0.54
C LEU A 363 8.63 17.68 0.92
N ASN A 364 9.52 18.15 1.79
CA ASN A 364 9.23 18.36 3.21
C ASN A 364 8.14 19.45 3.41
N PRO A 365 8.20 20.63 2.77
CA PRO A 365 7.10 21.60 2.83
C PRO A 365 5.75 21.02 2.39
N TYR A 366 5.73 20.22 1.31
CA TYR A 366 4.52 19.59 0.83
C TYR A 366 3.98 18.51 1.79
N ILE A 367 4.87 17.70 2.38
CA ILE A 367 4.53 16.71 3.43
C ILE A 367 3.90 17.41 4.65
N ILE A 368 4.49 18.52 5.12
CA ILE A 368 3.97 19.31 6.24
C ILE A 368 2.56 19.82 5.90
N ASN A 369 2.40 20.43 4.72
CA ASN A 369 1.13 20.97 4.24
C ASN A 369 0.02 19.90 4.28
N VAL A 370 0.21 18.80 3.55
CA VAL A 370 -0.82 17.77 3.40
C VAL A 370 -1.11 17.05 4.73
N THR A 371 -0.09 16.82 5.57
CA THR A 371 -0.27 16.09 6.83
C THR A 371 -0.99 16.93 7.88
N LEU A 372 -0.64 18.22 8.02
CA LEU A 372 -1.33 19.12 8.94
C LEU A 372 -2.79 19.33 8.53
N ALA A 373 -3.06 19.52 7.23
CA ALA A 373 -4.41 19.64 6.72
C ALA A 373 -5.25 18.37 6.98
N ALA A 374 -4.68 17.19 6.74
CA ALA A 374 -5.36 15.92 7.00
C ALA A 374 -5.63 15.69 8.49
N LYS A 375 -4.66 16.00 9.36
CA LYS A 375 -4.84 15.93 10.83
C LYS A 375 -5.88 16.94 11.31
N MET A 376 -5.85 18.17 10.79
CA MET A 376 -6.83 19.20 11.15
C MET A 376 -8.23 18.76 10.76
N CYS A 377 -8.41 18.24 9.54
CA CYS A 377 -9.69 17.69 9.11
C CYS A 377 -10.15 16.52 10.00
N SER A 378 -9.25 15.58 10.33
CA SER A 378 -9.55 14.48 11.25
C SER A 378 -10.01 14.96 12.63
N GLN A 379 -9.32 15.93 13.21
CA GLN A 379 -9.68 16.51 14.51
C GLN A 379 -11.05 17.21 14.45
N VAL A 380 -11.25 18.12 13.50
CA VAL A 380 -12.43 18.98 13.47
C VAL A 380 -13.68 18.25 12.98
N LEU A 381 -13.56 17.42 11.95
CA LEU A 381 -14.69 16.75 11.31
C LEU A 381 -14.93 15.35 11.90
N CYS A 382 -13.86 14.59 12.14
CA CYS A 382 -13.94 13.18 12.56
C CYS A 382 -13.64 12.94 14.03
N GLN A 383 -13.36 14.00 14.81
CA GLN A 383 -13.05 13.93 16.24
C GLN A 383 -11.88 12.99 16.55
N ASP A 384 -10.88 12.96 15.67
CA ASP A 384 -9.71 12.07 15.73
C ASP A 384 -10.06 10.55 15.65
N GLN A 385 -11.31 10.20 15.37
CA GLN A 385 -11.79 8.81 15.26
C GLN A 385 -11.81 8.29 13.81
N GLY A 386 -11.28 9.05 12.86
CA GLY A 386 -11.28 8.66 11.45
C GLY A 386 -10.43 9.56 10.59
N VAL A 387 -10.33 9.22 9.32
CA VAL A 387 -9.67 10.03 8.30
C VAL A 387 -10.71 10.71 7.42
N CYS A 388 -10.43 11.96 7.04
CA CYS A 388 -11.21 12.64 6.03
C CYS A 388 -10.92 12.04 4.64
N ILE A 389 -11.99 11.67 3.95
CA ILE A 389 -11.91 11.23 2.55
C ILE A 389 -12.86 12.04 1.68
N ARG A 390 -12.44 12.27 0.43
CA ARG A 390 -13.15 13.11 -0.53
C ARG A 390 -14.58 12.59 -0.76
N LYS A 391 -15.59 13.48 -0.68
CA LYS A 391 -17.01 13.15 -0.91
C LYS A 391 -17.27 12.67 -2.34
N HIS A 392 -16.72 13.35 -3.32
CA HIS A 392 -16.85 12.99 -4.72
C HIS A 392 -15.58 12.26 -5.18
N TRP A 393 -15.68 10.95 -5.38
CA TRP A 393 -14.51 10.12 -5.69
C TRP A 393 -13.66 10.63 -6.88
N ASN A 394 -14.28 11.33 -7.84
CA ASN A 394 -13.61 11.85 -9.04
C ASN A 394 -13.35 13.38 -9.04
N SER A 395 -13.66 14.11 -7.95
CA SER A 395 -13.33 15.55 -7.89
C SER A 395 -11.83 15.76 -7.65
N ASN A 396 -11.37 17.02 -7.71
CA ASN A 396 -9.98 17.41 -7.44
C ASN A 396 -9.83 18.14 -6.10
N ASP A 397 -10.62 17.74 -5.09
CA ASP A 397 -10.58 18.35 -3.76
C ASP A 397 -9.49 17.70 -2.91
N TYR A 398 -8.41 18.42 -2.60
CA TYR A 398 -7.27 17.90 -1.84
C TYR A 398 -7.22 18.47 -0.41
N LEU A 399 -6.62 17.72 0.51
CA LEU A 399 -6.35 18.17 1.87
C LEU A 399 -5.06 18.99 1.89
N HIS A 400 -5.18 20.31 1.76
CA HIS A 400 -4.06 21.26 1.86
C HIS A 400 -4.40 22.39 2.81
N LEU A 401 -3.37 22.94 3.47
CA LEU A 401 -3.49 24.19 4.22
C LEU A 401 -3.78 25.33 3.25
N ASN A 402 -4.68 26.24 3.64
CA ASN A 402 -5.00 27.42 2.85
C ASN A 402 -3.77 28.35 2.80
N PRO A 403 -3.17 28.60 1.63
CA PRO A 403 -1.96 29.41 1.51
C PRO A 403 -2.17 30.90 1.85
N VAL A 404 -3.42 31.38 1.92
CA VAL A 404 -3.74 32.74 2.37
C VAL A 404 -3.57 32.86 3.89
N ASN A 405 -3.89 31.80 4.62
CA ASN A 405 -3.93 31.82 6.10
C ASN A 405 -2.71 31.16 6.74
N PHE A 406 -1.99 30.31 6.01
CA PHE A 406 -0.84 29.58 6.50
C PHE A 406 0.41 29.79 5.65
N ALA A 407 1.54 29.94 6.32
CA ALA A 407 2.87 29.98 5.71
C ALA A 407 3.77 28.92 6.36
N ILE A 408 4.31 28.02 5.54
CA ILE A 408 5.34 27.06 5.96
C ILE A 408 6.70 27.68 5.67
N GLN A 409 7.52 27.86 6.70
CA GLN A 409 8.82 28.50 6.59
C GLN A 409 9.92 27.54 7.06
N LEU A 410 11.06 27.61 6.39
CA LEU A 410 12.29 26.97 6.82
C LEU A 410 13.15 28.02 7.53
N GLU A 411 13.33 27.86 8.84
CA GLU A 411 14.15 28.76 9.64
C GLU A 411 15.65 28.59 9.33
N ARG A 412 16.46 29.59 9.70
CA ARG A 412 17.93 29.50 9.60
C ARG A 412 18.52 28.33 10.40
N SER A 413 17.81 27.89 11.44
CA SER A 413 18.15 26.71 12.25
C SER A 413 18.03 25.40 11.46
N GLY A 414 17.39 25.41 10.29
CA GLY A 414 17.07 24.21 9.51
C GLY A 414 15.75 23.56 9.91
N ARG A 415 15.02 24.13 10.88
CA ARG A 415 13.72 23.64 11.33
C ARG A 415 12.57 24.26 10.53
N TYR A 416 11.54 23.48 10.25
CA TYR A 416 10.30 24.00 9.66
C TYR A 416 9.38 24.57 10.74
N THR A 417 8.72 25.67 10.44
CA THR A 417 7.63 26.23 11.25
C THR A 417 6.42 26.57 10.39
N VAL A 418 5.25 26.59 11.03
CA VAL A 418 3.99 26.95 10.39
C VAL A 418 3.41 28.15 11.11
N GLN A 419 3.27 29.25 10.38
CA GLN A 419 2.64 30.47 10.86
C GLN A 419 1.22 30.54 10.30
N GLY A 420 0.27 31.00 11.10
CA GLY A 420 -1.13 31.14 10.69
C GLY A 420 -2.12 30.49 11.62
N LYS A 421 -3.40 30.70 11.33
CA LYS A 421 -4.52 30.05 12.01
C LYS A 421 -5.65 29.78 11.00
N PRO A 422 -6.42 28.69 11.15
CA PRO A 422 -7.53 28.44 10.24
C PRO A 422 -8.67 29.42 10.53
N THR A 423 -9.40 29.79 9.48
CA THR A 423 -10.68 30.50 9.63
C THR A 423 -11.82 29.50 9.79
N LEU A 424 -12.99 29.97 10.22
CA LEU A 424 -14.21 29.14 10.19
C LEU A 424 -14.52 28.65 8.77
N GLU A 425 -14.25 29.46 7.75
CA GLU A 425 -14.44 29.09 6.34
C GLU A 425 -13.52 27.94 5.92
N ASP A 426 -12.26 27.93 6.38
CA ASP A 426 -11.33 26.81 6.14
C ASP A 426 -11.90 25.51 6.73
N LEU A 427 -12.43 25.57 7.96
CA LEU A 427 -13.04 24.40 8.61
C LEU A 427 -14.31 23.94 7.90
N GLN A 428 -15.17 24.87 7.49
CA GLN A 428 -16.38 24.59 6.72
C GLN A 428 -16.08 23.97 5.36
N LEU A 429 -14.95 24.33 4.74
CA LEU A 429 -14.51 23.73 3.48
C LEU A 429 -14.22 22.23 3.64
N PHE A 430 -13.67 21.79 4.78
CA PHE A 430 -13.51 20.36 5.07
C PHE A 430 -14.86 19.65 5.07
N SER A 431 -15.85 20.15 5.82
CA SER A 431 -17.19 19.56 5.84
C SER A 431 -17.86 19.60 4.46
N LYS A 432 -17.63 20.63 3.64
CA LYS A 432 -18.19 20.71 2.29
C LYS A 432 -17.61 19.66 1.33
N LYS A 433 -16.31 19.34 1.46
CA LYS A 433 -15.56 18.54 0.46
C LYS A 433 -15.22 17.13 0.90
N PHE A 434 -15.19 16.87 2.19
CA PHE A 434 -14.77 15.60 2.80
C PHE A 434 -15.84 15.07 3.75
N TYR A 435 -15.76 13.76 3.98
CA TYR A 435 -16.58 13.02 4.94
C TYR A 435 -15.67 12.09 5.73
N CYS A 436 -16.16 11.53 6.84
CA CYS A 436 -15.34 10.72 7.73
C CYS A 436 -15.40 9.23 7.36
N ALA A 437 -14.23 8.65 7.07
CA ALA A 437 -14.03 7.21 7.14
C ALA A 437 -13.45 6.84 8.49
N CYS A 438 -14.21 6.09 9.28
CA CYS A 438 -13.84 5.77 10.66
C CYS A 438 -12.70 4.78 10.73
N TYR A 439 -11.88 4.89 11.77
CA TYR A 439 -10.92 3.84 12.07
C TYR A 439 -11.64 2.55 12.49
N ALA A 440 -11.05 1.40 12.18
CA ALA A 440 -11.58 0.11 12.62
C ALA A 440 -11.89 0.12 14.13
N ASN A 441 -13.02 -0.46 14.52
CA ASN A 441 -13.54 -0.48 15.90
C ASN A 441 -13.94 0.87 16.52
N THR A 442 -14.01 1.94 15.73
CA THR A 442 -14.55 3.22 16.20
C THR A 442 -15.91 3.50 15.55
N GLN A 443 -16.75 4.27 16.25
CA GLN A 443 -17.95 4.87 15.67
C GLN A 443 -17.72 6.37 15.60
N CYS A 444 -17.03 6.81 14.55
CA CYS A 444 -16.88 8.22 14.29
C CYS A 444 -18.19 8.80 13.76
N LYS A 445 -18.58 9.97 14.29
CA LYS A 445 -19.68 10.78 13.76
C LYS A 445 -19.10 12.08 13.24
N GLU A 446 -19.52 12.46 12.05
CA GLU A 446 -19.19 13.78 11.50
C GLU A 446 -19.72 14.85 12.42
N ARG A 447 -18.85 15.80 12.78
CA ARG A 447 -19.25 17.00 13.52
C ARG A 447 -20.11 17.86 12.60
N VAL A 448 -21.33 18.16 13.05
CA VAL A 448 -22.30 18.96 12.31
C VAL A 448 -22.02 20.45 12.48
N ASP A 449 -21.75 20.89 13.71
CA ASP A 449 -21.45 22.29 14.01
C ASP A 449 -19.95 22.50 14.21
N LEU A 450 -19.33 23.24 13.29
CA LEU A 450 -17.92 23.60 13.34
C LEU A 450 -17.66 24.94 14.05
N THR A 451 -18.71 25.70 14.39
CA THR A 451 -18.58 26.96 15.13
C THR A 451 -18.15 26.74 16.59
N ASP A 452 -18.45 25.57 17.14
CA ASP A 452 -18.04 25.13 18.48
C ASP A 452 -16.57 24.66 18.56
N ILE A 453 -15.80 24.72 17.47
CA ILE A 453 -14.38 24.42 17.50
C ILE A 453 -13.63 25.63 18.06
N HIS A 454 -13.10 25.48 19.28
CA HIS A 454 -12.35 26.55 19.93
C HIS A 454 -10.84 26.36 19.87
N THR A 455 -10.37 25.16 19.57
CA THR A 455 -8.95 24.79 19.54
C THR A 455 -8.64 23.90 18.35
N VAL A 456 -7.54 24.19 17.68
CA VAL A 456 -6.93 23.29 16.69
C VAL A 456 -5.50 23.01 17.15
N LYS A 457 -5.21 21.72 17.38
CA LYS A 457 -3.90 21.26 17.87
C LYS A 457 -3.47 20.04 17.08
N VAL A 458 -2.61 20.24 16.08
CA VAL A 458 -2.13 19.20 15.18
C VAL A 458 -0.64 19.40 14.87
N CYS A 459 0.12 18.30 14.83
CA CYS A 459 1.57 18.33 14.63
C CYS A 459 2.03 17.30 13.59
N VAL A 460 3.13 17.59 12.90
CA VAL A 460 3.89 16.65 12.07
C VAL A 460 5.28 16.49 12.69
N GLY A 461 5.68 15.25 12.95
CA GLY A 461 6.84 14.99 13.79
C GLY A 461 6.63 15.52 15.22
N GLU A 462 7.72 15.81 15.91
CA GLU A 462 7.68 16.30 17.29
C GLU A 462 7.42 17.82 17.39
N ASP A 463 7.83 18.60 16.39
CA ASP A 463 7.97 20.06 16.56
C ASP A 463 7.23 20.96 15.56
N VAL A 464 6.65 20.42 14.47
CA VAL A 464 5.98 21.24 13.45
C VAL A 464 4.48 21.22 13.68
N CYS A 465 3.97 22.20 14.44
CA CYS A 465 2.59 22.20 14.93
C CYS A 465 1.78 23.43 14.51
N ILE A 466 0.48 23.24 14.39
CA ILE A 466 -0.55 24.28 14.49
C ILE A 466 -1.21 24.07 15.86
N ASP A 467 -1.02 25.02 16.78
CA ASP A 467 -1.61 25.02 18.12
C ASP A 467 -2.24 26.41 18.37
N VAL A 468 -3.54 26.53 18.10
CA VAL A 468 -4.24 27.82 18.09
C VAL A 468 -5.60 27.74 18.77
N TYR A 469 -5.95 28.82 19.46
CA TYR A 469 -7.30 29.08 19.99
C TYR A 469 -8.05 29.99 19.02
N LEU A 470 -9.24 29.57 18.57
CA LEU A 470 -10.02 30.29 17.55
C LEU A 470 -10.87 31.44 18.13
N ASN A 471 -11.17 31.41 19.44
CA ASN A 471 -12.04 32.39 20.10
C ASN A 471 -11.31 33.57 20.78
N SER A 472 -10.02 33.80 20.50
CA SER A 472 -9.33 34.94 21.09
C SER A 472 -9.79 36.25 20.44
N VAL A 473 -10.56 37.05 21.19
CA VAL A 473 -10.66 38.50 20.98
C VAL A 473 -9.22 39.06 20.93
N PRO A 474 -8.88 40.02 20.04
CA PRO A 474 -7.57 40.64 20.08
C PRO A 474 -7.46 41.44 21.39
N SER A 475 -6.74 40.90 22.37
CA SER A 475 -6.29 41.70 23.50
C SER A 475 -4.97 42.35 23.12
N ASP A 476 -5.02 43.66 22.92
CA ASP A 476 -3.83 44.50 22.94
C ASP A 476 -3.01 44.24 24.23
N HIS A 477 -1.68 44.29 24.08
CA HIS A 477 -0.62 44.40 25.09
C HIS A 477 0.27 43.17 25.43
N PRO A 478 1.57 43.44 25.72
CA PRO A 478 2.66 42.78 25.02
C PRO A 478 3.39 41.70 25.81
N SER A 479 4.05 40.83 25.04
CA SER A 479 5.22 40.00 25.36
C SER A 479 5.67 39.96 26.82
N ASP A 480 5.44 38.82 27.49
CA ASP A 480 6.42 38.27 28.42
C ASP A 480 6.28 36.73 28.49
N TRP A 481 7.12 36.02 27.74
CA TRP A 481 7.27 34.57 27.84
C TRP A 481 8.37 34.29 28.86
N LYS A 482 7.98 34.06 30.12
CA LYS A 482 8.82 33.35 31.09
C LYS A 482 8.24 31.97 31.33
N GLY A 483 9.01 30.97 30.90
CA GLY A 483 8.68 29.57 31.01
C GLY A 483 8.37 29.12 32.44
N LYS A 484 7.39 28.24 32.54
CA LYS A 484 7.30 27.27 33.62
C LYS A 484 7.00 25.91 33.01
N TYR A 485 8.00 25.04 33.10
CA TYR A 485 7.84 23.60 33.01
C TYR A 485 6.74 23.19 33.99
N VAL A 486 5.67 22.59 33.47
CA VAL A 486 4.71 21.84 34.27
C VAL A 486 4.85 20.39 33.86
N THR A 487 5.42 19.61 34.76
CA THR A 487 5.44 18.15 34.77
C THR A 487 4.01 17.64 34.95
N SER A 488 3.39 17.13 33.90
CA SER A 488 2.14 16.37 34.01
C SER A 488 2.45 14.87 34.02
N SER A 489 2.50 14.36 35.26
CA SER A 489 2.08 13.06 35.75
C SER A 489 1.50 12.04 34.74
N ASN A 490 2.10 10.85 34.80
CA ASN A 490 1.63 9.56 34.29
C ASN A 490 0.10 9.39 34.32
N ILE A 491 -0.50 9.30 33.14
CA ILE A 491 -1.76 8.59 32.94
C ILE A 491 -1.44 7.37 32.08
N PHE A 492 -1.27 6.23 32.74
CA PHE A 492 -1.21 4.93 32.08
C PHE A 492 -2.59 4.64 31.47
N SER A 493 -2.75 4.95 30.18
CA SER A 493 -3.76 4.30 29.38
C SER A 493 -3.29 2.87 29.12
N ALA A 494 -3.85 1.93 29.89
CA ALA A 494 -3.59 0.51 29.74
C ALA A 494 -3.81 0.09 28.28
N MET A 495 -2.78 -0.50 27.68
CA MET A 495 -2.91 -1.22 26.43
C MET A 495 -3.99 -2.31 26.61
N PRO A 496 -4.89 -2.52 25.63
CA PRO A 496 -5.63 -3.78 25.59
C PRO A 496 -4.61 -4.92 25.55
N PRO A 497 -4.78 -6.01 26.32
CA PRO A 497 -3.87 -7.14 26.23
C PRO A 497 -3.85 -7.64 24.78
N PRO A 498 -2.69 -8.08 24.27
CA PRO A 498 -2.64 -8.75 22.97
C PRO A 498 -3.65 -9.88 23.02
N ALA A 499 -4.47 -10.00 21.96
CA ALA A 499 -5.38 -11.12 21.81
C ALA A 499 -4.54 -12.41 21.84
N THR A 500 -4.46 -13.04 23.01
CA THR A 500 -3.90 -14.38 23.23
C THR A 500 -4.89 -15.37 22.65
N GLY A 501 -5.00 -15.40 21.32
CA GLY A 501 -5.43 -16.58 20.62
C GLY A 501 -4.33 -17.65 20.76
N PRO A 502 -4.68 -18.93 20.89
CA PRO A 502 -3.68 -19.98 20.93
C PRO A 502 -2.78 -19.88 19.69
N PRO A 503 -1.47 -20.16 19.80
CA PRO A 503 -0.58 -20.13 18.65
C PRO A 503 -1.17 -21.03 17.56
N CYS A 504 -1.53 -20.43 16.42
CA CYS A 504 -1.90 -21.18 15.24
C CYS A 504 -0.69 -22.02 14.83
N VAL A 505 -0.64 -23.26 15.30
CA VAL A 505 0.32 -24.27 14.86
C VAL A 505 0.17 -24.37 13.33
N PRO A 506 1.24 -24.13 12.54
CA PRO A 506 1.18 -24.28 11.09
C PRO A 506 1.08 -25.77 10.76
N GLY A 507 -0.13 -26.32 10.79
CA GLY A 507 -0.33 -27.78 10.80
C GLY A 507 -1.17 -28.37 9.65
N ARG A 508 -2.12 -27.61 9.07
CA ARG A 508 -2.99 -28.16 8.00
C ARG A 508 -2.64 -27.68 6.59
N ASP A 509 -2.42 -26.39 6.40
CA ASP A 509 -2.07 -25.83 5.07
C ASP A 509 -0.62 -26.12 4.65
N LEU A 510 0.30 -26.08 5.61
CA LEU A 510 1.69 -26.44 5.37
C LEU A 510 1.79 -27.89 4.87
N ASN A 511 0.95 -28.80 5.39
CA ASN A 511 0.86 -30.15 4.86
C ASN A 511 0.35 -30.18 3.41
N ARG A 512 -0.57 -29.31 2.98
CA ARG A 512 -1.01 -29.24 1.57
C ARG A 512 0.07 -28.68 0.64
N CYS A 513 0.86 -27.72 1.11
CA CYS A 513 1.98 -27.14 0.36
C CYS A 513 3.26 -27.99 0.40
N LEU A 514 3.53 -28.72 1.49
CA LEU A 514 4.66 -29.66 1.61
C LEU A 514 4.36 -31.03 1.00
N LYS A 515 3.09 -31.50 1.03
CA LYS A 515 2.64 -32.68 0.27
C LYS A 515 2.55 -32.40 -1.23
N ALA A 516 2.66 -31.15 -1.66
CA ALA A 516 3.00 -30.83 -3.04
C ALA A 516 4.49 -31.15 -3.28
N ARG A 517 4.84 -32.43 -3.08
CA ARG A 517 6.01 -33.06 -3.68
C ARG A 517 5.71 -33.12 -5.17
N PHE A 518 6.07 -32.07 -5.91
CA PHE A 518 6.23 -32.15 -7.35
C PHE A 518 7.58 -32.85 -7.60
N ILE A 519 7.69 -34.10 -7.17
CA ILE A 519 8.90 -34.91 -7.32
C ILE A 519 8.80 -35.59 -8.69
N VAL A 520 9.77 -35.27 -9.54
CA VAL A 520 10.24 -36.20 -10.58
C VAL A 520 10.73 -37.43 -9.81
N GLU A 521 10.00 -38.53 -9.90
CA GLU A 521 10.47 -39.80 -9.36
C GLU A 521 11.82 -40.16 -10.00
N ASP A 522 12.75 -40.44 -9.11
CA ASP A 522 14.08 -40.94 -9.35
C ASP A 522 13.96 -42.31 -10.04
N ASN A 523 13.99 -42.30 -11.37
CA ASN A 523 14.36 -43.47 -12.15
C ASN A 523 15.76 -43.25 -12.71
N SER A 524 16.74 -43.48 -11.83
CA SER A 524 18.09 -43.83 -12.24
C SER A 524 18.05 -45.14 -13.06
N LYS A 525 17.91 -44.99 -14.38
CA LYS A 525 18.48 -45.93 -15.34
C LYS A 525 19.47 -45.18 -16.20
N THR A 526 20.72 -45.47 -15.90
CA THR A 526 21.93 -45.14 -16.63
C THR A 526 21.74 -45.39 -18.12
N THR A 527 21.84 -44.34 -18.93
CA THR A 527 22.23 -44.48 -20.34
C THR A 527 23.16 -43.33 -20.70
N GLN A 528 24.45 -43.66 -20.83
CA GLN A 528 25.43 -42.82 -21.51
C GLN A 528 24.91 -42.48 -22.91
N MET A 529 24.90 -41.19 -23.27
CA MET A 529 25.01 -40.78 -24.67
C MET A 529 25.76 -39.45 -24.79
N GLY A 530 27.00 -39.57 -25.25
CA GLY A 530 27.65 -38.72 -26.25
C GLY A 530 27.65 -37.20 -26.06
N TYR A 531 28.73 -36.69 -25.46
CA TYR A 531 29.22 -35.34 -25.80
C TYR A 531 29.70 -35.34 -27.26
N GLN A 532 29.00 -34.62 -28.13
CA GLN A 532 29.57 -34.15 -29.40
C GLN A 532 29.72 -32.63 -29.34
N SER A 533 30.97 -32.20 -29.21
CA SER A 533 31.43 -30.84 -29.37
C SER A 533 31.18 -30.37 -30.81
N ILE A 534 30.41 -29.29 -31.00
CA ILE A 534 30.33 -28.60 -32.28
C ILE A 534 31.12 -27.30 -32.19
N HIS A 535 32.18 -27.27 -33.00
CA HIS A 535 33.02 -26.12 -33.30
C HIS A 535 32.21 -24.94 -33.85
N ILE A 536 32.34 -23.77 -33.21
CA ILE A 536 31.98 -22.48 -33.79
C ILE A 536 33.15 -22.02 -34.67
N LYS A 537 32.95 -22.03 -35.99
CA LYS A 537 33.81 -21.32 -36.95
C LYS A 537 33.24 -19.91 -37.19
N ASN A 538 34.06 -18.92 -36.88
CA ASN A 538 33.93 -17.53 -37.32
C ASN A 538 33.75 -17.45 -38.84
N LYS A 539 32.82 -16.60 -39.30
CA LYS A 539 33.00 -15.87 -40.56
C LYS A 539 32.32 -14.50 -40.50
N LYS A 540 33.16 -13.48 -40.71
CA LYS A 540 32.83 -12.10 -41.04
C LYS A 540 31.98 -12.06 -42.31
N GLN A 541 30.92 -11.26 -42.31
CA GLN A 541 30.78 -10.05 -43.13
C GLN A 541 29.63 -9.19 -42.60
#